data_AF-A0A1Y2J1V6-F1
#
_entry.id   AF-A0A1Y2J1V6-F1
#
_cell.length_a   1.000
_cell.length_b   1.000
_cell.length_c   1.000
_cell.angle_alpha   90.00
_cell.angle_beta   90.00
_cell.angle_gamma   90.00
#
_symmetry.space_group_name_H-M   'P 1'
#
loop_
_entity.id
_entity.type
_entity.pdbx_description
1 polymer ?
#
loop_
_entity_poly.entity_id
_entity_poly.type
_entity_poly.pdbx_seq_one_letter_code
_entity_poly.pdbx_strand_id
1 'polypeptide(L)'
;MAVVANAPPQGAERDFTIHQRGLVETCFEENQYEAAISVLDEIRSSKFKPFPPHIRQLIYIALYPPPSSDDELEEEAMKLEPGSPSKALSRRNKSTTVPSPRASAAARDLLMKFARTNSPASLARALPGYSENPDAAAPAKYDIEDSWIAHEALRIQRVKCCWEILKEGFIVREGVQSFPSPRKPRNRRATRSSKYEEDGLDDEETPAPVSGQAWGVLDWLLIIFERDEMAMEQSEQVRYSPLLLNQIPATLSDRGARWDVGSPLDVAFHAIQQESELQRRLGVRLLTLLVNLGSTTLLDFPMFLNAVSTRMTQMSLDTLTYLLSALPITQEMAQFKVHLCRHALGGATTHGRTKPRARPRAQPRRRPRAETADVPASGDAPSSSQGISMTTAQASSADAGTTSVRRKYPAISTLDILELVSLPDTSDMAFAPQALCLKGELIANYGLLQKQLGRNERDAKWLDILRDGGLQKVVEDAFNLQVIKKVTDSEARLYVERCRVALLALVSVWQS
;
A
#
# COMPACT_ATOMS: atom_id res chain seq x y z
N MET A 1 -22.61 42.16 -2.85
CA MET A 1 -22.16 40.75 -2.97
C MET A 1 -22.04 40.44 -4.45
N ALA A 2 -20.83 40.53 -5.00
CA ALA A 2 -20.58 40.19 -6.39
C ALA A 2 -20.52 38.67 -6.52
N VAL A 3 -21.39 38.11 -7.35
CA VAL A 3 -21.33 36.71 -7.77
C VAL A 3 -20.04 36.56 -8.57
N VAL A 4 -19.02 35.98 -7.94
CA VAL A 4 -17.80 35.55 -8.63
C VAL A 4 -18.24 34.45 -9.59
N ALA A 5 -18.30 34.78 -10.87
CA ALA A 5 -18.54 33.82 -11.92
C ALA A 5 -17.41 32.79 -11.87
N ASN A 6 -17.75 31.56 -11.46
CA ASN A 6 -16.85 30.42 -11.54
C ASN A 6 -16.32 30.32 -12.97
N ALA A 7 -15.01 30.53 -13.14
CA ALA A 7 -14.33 30.18 -14.37
C ALA A 7 -14.62 28.70 -14.68
N PRO A 8 -14.80 28.32 -15.96
CA PRO A 8 -14.95 26.91 -16.32
C PRO A 8 -13.77 26.11 -15.74
N PRO A 9 -13.99 24.87 -15.27
CA PRO A 9 -12.94 24.05 -14.69
C PRO A 9 -11.76 24.00 -15.67
N GLN A 10 -10.57 24.31 -15.17
CA GLN A 10 -9.34 24.31 -15.95
C GLN A 10 -9.26 23.03 -16.79
N GLY A 11 -9.05 23.22 -18.10
CA GLY A 11 -9.50 22.33 -19.17
C GLY A 11 -9.26 20.85 -18.93
N ALA A 12 -10.34 20.07 -19.02
CA ALA A 12 -10.29 18.62 -19.02
C ALA A 12 -9.27 18.13 -20.07
N GLU A 13 -8.37 17.25 -19.63
CA GLU A 13 -7.38 16.63 -20.50
C GLU A 13 -8.10 15.88 -21.65
N ARG A 14 -7.65 16.09 -22.89
CA ARG A 14 -8.19 15.42 -24.09
C ARG A 14 -7.45 14.12 -24.35
N ASP A 15 -8.08 13.07 -24.87
CA ASP A 15 -7.33 11.86 -25.23
C ASP A 15 -6.33 12.13 -26.37
N PHE A 16 -5.21 11.39 -26.38
CA PHE A 16 -4.25 11.41 -27.49
C PHE A 16 -4.96 11.12 -28.81
N THR A 17 -4.60 11.86 -29.86
CA THR A 17 -5.11 11.59 -31.22
C THR A 17 -4.55 10.27 -31.74
N ILE A 18 -5.23 9.65 -32.73
CA ILE A 18 -4.78 8.40 -33.35
C ILE A 18 -3.35 8.57 -33.90
N HIS A 19 -3.05 9.70 -34.54
CA HIS A 19 -1.71 10.00 -35.05
C HIS A 19 -0.65 10.06 -33.95
N GLN A 20 -0.93 10.72 -32.82
CA GLN A 20 -0.01 10.76 -31.68
C GLN A 20 0.27 9.37 -31.10
N ARG A 21 -0.73 8.48 -31.13
CA ARG A 21 -0.56 7.10 -30.69
C ARG A 21 0.30 6.31 -31.67
N GLY A 22 -0.05 6.36 -32.96
CA GLY A 22 0.66 5.65 -34.03
C GLY A 22 2.17 5.97 -34.09
N LEU A 23 2.57 7.23 -33.87
CA LEU A 23 4.00 7.60 -33.82
C LEU A 23 4.79 6.82 -32.76
N VAL A 24 4.19 6.59 -31.60
CA VAL A 24 4.82 5.89 -30.48
C VAL A 24 4.73 4.38 -30.69
N GLU A 25 3.58 3.89 -31.16
CA GLU A 25 3.33 2.48 -31.46
C GLU A 25 4.31 1.94 -32.51
N THR A 26 4.53 2.65 -33.62
CA THR A 26 5.50 2.24 -34.65
C THR A 26 6.92 2.08 -34.08
N CYS A 27 7.35 2.98 -33.18
CA CYS A 27 8.65 2.84 -32.54
C CYS A 27 8.71 1.61 -31.61
N PHE A 28 7.63 1.30 -30.89
CA PHE A 28 7.56 0.10 -30.04
C PHE A 28 7.49 -1.20 -30.85
N GLU A 29 6.78 -1.22 -31.97
CA GLU A 29 6.71 -2.36 -32.91
C GLU A 29 8.08 -2.69 -33.51
N GLU A 30 8.88 -1.66 -33.81
CA GLU A 30 10.27 -1.81 -34.28
C GLU A 30 11.27 -2.11 -33.15
N ASN A 31 10.81 -2.26 -31.91
CA ASN A 31 11.63 -2.45 -30.70
C ASN A 31 12.63 -1.31 -30.44
N GLN A 32 12.35 -0.09 -30.92
CA GLN A 32 13.15 1.09 -30.68
C GLN A 32 12.69 1.79 -29.39
N TYR A 33 12.84 1.11 -28.23
CA TYR A 33 12.29 1.57 -26.95
C TYR A 33 12.73 3.00 -26.58
N GLU A 34 14.01 3.34 -26.79
CA GLU A 34 14.53 4.68 -26.49
C GLU A 34 13.90 5.76 -27.37
N ALA A 35 13.70 5.47 -28.66
CA ALA A 35 13.04 6.39 -29.60
C ALA A 35 11.56 6.56 -29.23
N ALA A 36 10.85 5.47 -28.93
CA ALA A 36 9.46 5.50 -28.49
C ALA A 36 9.28 6.35 -27.22
N ILE A 37 10.17 6.19 -26.23
CA ILE A 37 10.18 7.00 -25.00
C ILE A 37 10.46 8.47 -25.32
N SER A 38 11.41 8.77 -26.21
CA SER A 38 11.71 10.16 -26.61
C SER A 38 10.51 10.82 -27.28
N VAL A 39 9.89 10.15 -28.26
CA VAL A 39 8.68 10.64 -28.95
C VAL A 39 7.55 10.87 -27.95
N LEU A 40 7.37 9.94 -27.00
CA LEU A 40 6.35 10.06 -25.97
C LEU A 40 6.61 11.24 -25.01
N ASP A 41 7.86 11.56 -24.69
CA ASP A 41 8.21 12.77 -23.91
C ASP A 41 7.96 14.06 -24.70
N GLU A 42 8.24 14.06 -26.00
CA GLU A 42 8.02 15.22 -26.89
C GLU A 42 6.53 15.57 -27.04
N ILE A 43 5.66 14.55 -27.15
CA ILE A 43 4.20 14.77 -27.30
C ILE A 43 3.47 14.93 -25.95
N ARG A 44 4.15 14.71 -24.82
CA ARG A 44 3.57 14.84 -23.47
C ARG A 44 3.11 16.28 -23.23
N SER A 45 1.90 16.43 -22.69
CA SER A 45 1.34 17.73 -22.37
C SER A 45 0.30 17.62 -21.26
N SER A 46 0.13 18.67 -20.46
CA SER A 46 -0.96 18.78 -19.49
C SER A 46 -2.35 18.91 -20.14
N LYS A 47 -2.42 19.14 -21.46
CA LYS A 47 -3.67 19.21 -22.21
C LYS A 47 -4.18 17.85 -22.67
N PHE A 48 -3.33 16.84 -22.66
CA PHE A 48 -3.62 15.54 -23.27
C PHE A 48 -3.42 14.39 -22.29
N LYS A 49 -4.42 13.51 -22.17
CA LYS A 49 -4.35 12.30 -21.36
C LYS A 49 -3.42 11.29 -22.02
N PRO A 50 -2.42 10.75 -21.30
CA PRO A 50 -1.60 9.69 -21.84
C PRO A 50 -2.47 8.46 -22.14
N PHE A 51 -2.08 7.76 -23.21
CA PHE A 51 -2.72 6.51 -23.61
C PHE A 51 -2.34 5.39 -22.63
N PRO A 52 -3.31 4.71 -21.96
CA PRO A 52 -3.00 3.75 -20.90
C PRO A 52 -2.05 2.60 -21.29
N PRO A 53 -2.13 2.00 -22.50
CA PRO A 53 -1.13 1.03 -22.95
C PRO A 53 0.31 1.54 -22.95
N HIS A 54 0.55 2.78 -23.42
CA HIS A 54 1.89 3.37 -23.40
C HIS A 54 2.43 3.50 -21.97
N ILE A 55 1.59 3.92 -21.02
CA ILE A 55 2.00 4.00 -19.61
C ILE A 55 2.31 2.60 -19.04
N ARG A 56 1.53 1.57 -19.39
CA ARG A 56 1.84 0.18 -18.98
C ARG A 56 3.16 -0.31 -19.57
N GLN A 57 3.42 -0.05 -20.85
CA GLN A 57 4.68 -0.38 -21.49
C GLN A 57 5.86 0.34 -20.81
N LEU A 58 5.72 1.63 -20.47
CA LEU A 58 6.72 2.36 -19.68
C LEU A 58 6.96 1.73 -18.31
N ILE A 59 5.89 1.35 -17.59
CA ILE A 59 6.02 0.66 -16.29
C ILE A 59 6.78 -0.65 -16.46
N TYR A 60 6.44 -1.46 -17.47
CA TYR A 60 7.14 -2.72 -17.73
C TYR A 60 8.63 -2.48 -18.04
N ILE A 61 8.94 -1.55 -18.94
CA ILE A 61 10.33 -1.19 -19.30
C ILE A 61 11.09 -0.68 -18.06
N ALA A 62 10.46 0.12 -17.21
CA ALA A 62 11.05 0.66 -15.99
C ALA A 62 11.39 -0.40 -14.93
N LEU A 63 10.61 -1.48 -14.88
CA LEU A 63 10.77 -2.63 -13.99
C LEU A 63 11.72 -3.70 -14.53
N TYR A 64 12.09 -3.62 -15.81
CA TYR A 64 12.91 -4.63 -16.44
C TYR A 64 14.29 -4.69 -15.78
N PRO A 65 14.76 -5.87 -15.33
CA PRO A 65 16.02 -5.96 -14.59
C PRO A 65 17.23 -5.69 -15.50
N PRO A 66 18.32 -5.10 -14.97
CA PRO A 66 19.57 -4.97 -15.70
C PRO A 66 20.16 -6.36 -16.01
N PRO A 67 21.08 -6.47 -16.98
CA PRO A 67 21.78 -7.72 -17.25
C PRO A 67 22.49 -8.23 -16.01
N SER A 68 22.43 -9.54 -15.80
CA SER A 68 23.23 -10.18 -14.77
C SER A 68 24.71 -10.15 -15.18
N SER A 69 25.64 -10.28 -14.23
CA SER A 69 27.06 -10.45 -14.56
C SER A 69 27.30 -11.64 -15.47
N ASP A 70 26.48 -12.69 -15.33
CA ASP A 70 26.55 -13.88 -16.15
C ASP A 70 26.06 -13.61 -17.58
N ASP A 71 25.03 -12.77 -17.75
CA ASP A 71 24.56 -12.31 -19.07
C ASP A 71 25.68 -11.55 -19.80
N GLU A 72 26.41 -10.68 -19.07
CA GLU A 72 27.52 -9.90 -19.63
C GLU A 72 28.68 -10.80 -20.05
N LEU A 73 29.04 -11.78 -19.21
CA LEU A 73 30.08 -12.77 -19.51
C LEU A 73 29.69 -13.67 -20.70
N GLU A 74 28.42 -14.09 -20.77
CA GLU A 74 27.92 -14.87 -21.90
C GLU A 74 27.98 -14.04 -23.19
N GLU A 75 27.59 -12.76 -23.14
CA GLU A 75 27.67 -11.85 -24.28
C GLU A 75 29.13 -11.64 -24.75
N GLU A 76 30.07 -11.48 -23.81
CA GLU A 76 31.51 -11.38 -24.11
C GLU A 76 32.06 -12.66 -24.71
N ALA A 77 31.75 -13.82 -24.13
CA ALA A 77 32.13 -15.12 -24.68
C ALA A 77 31.57 -15.32 -26.10
N MET A 78 30.32 -14.91 -26.32
CA MET A 78 29.68 -14.98 -27.64
C MET A 78 30.32 -14.05 -28.67
N LYS A 79 30.90 -12.91 -28.26
CA LYS A 79 31.63 -11.99 -29.17
C LYS A 79 32.96 -12.59 -29.65
N LEU A 80 33.54 -13.50 -28.88
CA LEU A 80 34.82 -14.14 -29.21
C LEU A 80 34.66 -15.37 -30.12
N GLU A 81 33.48 -15.98 -30.20
CA GLU A 81 33.24 -17.11 -31.10
C GLU A 81 32.99 -16.63 -32.56
N PRO A 82 33.82 -17.04 -33.55
CA PRO A 82 33.55 -16.80 -34.97
C PRO A 82 32.36 -17.65 -35.44
N GLY A 83 31.16 -17.20 -35.12
CA GLY A 83 29.90 -17.86 -35.45
C GLY A 83 29.46 -17.63 -36.89
N SER A 84 28.79 -18.63 -37.47
CA SER A 84 28.14 -18.54 -38.77
C SER A 84 27.18 -17.33 -38.85
N PRO A 85 27.16 -16.56 -39.96
CA PRO A 85 26.37 -15.33 -40.11
C PRO A 85 24.87 -15.50 -39.79
N SER A 86 24.31 -16.68 -40.06
CA SER A 86 22.90 -16.99 -39.79
C SER A 86 22.58 -17.03 -38.28
N LYS A 87 23.54 -17.43 -37.44
CA LYS A 87 23.38 -17.39 -35.98
C LYS A 87 23.48 -15.97 -35.43
N ALA A 88 24.27 -15.11 -36.07
CA ALA A 88 24.40 -13.71 -35.68
C ALA A 88 23.09 -12.91 -35.88
N LEU A 89 22.36 -13.16 -36.99
CA LEU A 89 21.08 -12.50 -37.25
C LEU A 89 19.98 -12.90 -36.26
N SER A 90 19.85 -14.21 -35.97
CA SER A 90 18.87 -14.69 -34.97
C SER A 90 19.16 -14.13 -33.56
N ARG A 91 20.44 -14.01 -33.18
CA ARG A 91 20.86 -13.40 -31.92
C ARG A 91 20.50 -11.91 -31.86
N ARG A 92 20.75 -11.16 -32.94
CA ARG A 92 20.43 -9.73 -33.02
C ARG A 92 18.93 -9.48 -32.78
N ASN A 93 18.06 -10.30 -33.38
CA ASN A 93 16.61 -10.14 -33.22
C ASN A 93 16.12 -10.42 -31.79
N LYS A 94 16.78 -11.30 -31.03
CA LYS A 94 16.45 -11.55 -29.61
C LYS A 94 16.95 -10.42 -28.70
N SER A 95 18.13 -9.87 -28.99
CA SER A 95 18.65 -8.74 -28.21
C SER A 95 17.84 -7.47 -28.38
N THR A 96 17.23 -7.26 -29.55
CA THR A 96 16.43 -6.06 -29.82
C THR A 96 15.10 -6.03 -29.06
N THR A 97 14.52 -7.18 -28.71
CA THR A 97 13.25 -7.24 -27.96
C THR A 97 13.41 -6.99 -26.47
N VAL A 98 14.64 -6.95 -25.94
CA VAL A 98 14.89 -6.76 -24.51
C VAL A 98 15.12 -5.28 -24.22
N PRO A 99 14.40 -4.67 -23.26
CA PRO A 99 14.66 -3.28 -22.88
C PRO A 99 16.10 -3.07 -22.40
N SER A 100 16.78 -2.07 -22.98
CA SER A 100 18.13 -1.68 -22.56
C SER A 100 18.10 -1.03 -21.16
N PRO A 101 19.20 -1.07 -20.38
CA PRO A 101 19.28 -0.34 -19.12
C PRO A 101 19.02 1.16 -19.27
N ARG A 102 19.41 1.72 -20.43
CA ARG A 102 19.15 3.13 -20.79
C ARG A 102 17.66 3.37 -21.05
N ALA A 103 16.97 2.47 -21.75
CA ALA A 103 15.52 2.55 -21.93
C ALA A 103 14.79 2.45 -20.59
N SER A 104 15.20 1.55 -19.69
CA SER A 104 14.63 1.45 -18.33
C SER A 104 14.81 2.74 -17.52
N ALA A 105 16.00 3.36 -17.59
CA ALA A 105 16.26 4.65 -16.94
C ALA A 105 15.41 5.78 -17.55
N ALA A 106 15.33 5.86 -18.87
CA ALA A 106 14.54 6.86 -19.58
C ALA A 106 13.03 6.70 -19.31
N ALA A 107 12.53 5.46 -19.22
CA ALA A 107 11.14 5.17 -18.87
C ALA A 107 10.80 5.64 -17.46
N ARG A 108 11.68 5.41 -16.48
CA ARG A 108 11.52 5.93 -15.10
C ARG A 108 11.46 7.46 -15.08
N ASP A 109 12.38 8.13 -15.77
CA ASP A 109 12.37 9.59 -15.86
C ASP A 109 11.08 10.12 -16.51
N LEU A 110 10.65 9.49 -17.61
CA LEU A 110 9.41 9.87 -18.29
C LEU A 110 8.16 9.64 -17.44
N LEU A 111 8.07 8.52 -16.70
CA LEU A 111 6.99 8.28 -15.73
C LEU A 111 6.92 9.42 -14.71
N MET A 112 8.05 9.86 -14.17
CA MET A 112 8.12 10.98 -13.22
C MET A 112 7.71 12.31 -13.86
N LYS A 113 8.07 12.55 -15.13
CA LYS A 113 7.61 13.72 -15.89
C LYS A 113 6.09 13.70 -16.11
N PHE A 114 5.52 12.55 -16.46
CA PHE A 114 4.07 12.36 -16.56
C PHE A 114 3.37 12.63 -15.22
N ALA A 115 3.92 12.12 -14.12
CA ALA A 115 3.41 12.36 -12.78
C ALA A 115 3.47 13.82 -12.34
N ARG A 116 4.19 14.71 -13.05
CA ARG A 116 4.18 16.17 -12.82
C ARG A 116 3.23 16.90 -13.76
N THR A 117 3.05 16.43 -14.99
CA THR A 117 2.26 17.16 -15.99
C THR A 117 0.81 16.74 -16.12
N ASN A 118 0.49 15.50 -15.79
CA ASN A 118 -0.84 14.93 -16.02
C ASN A 118 -1.62 14.72 -14.72
N SER A 119 -2.93 14.59 -14.83
CA SER A 119 -3.77 14.32 -13.65
C SER A 119 -3.52 12.91 -13.10
N PRO A 120 -3.60 12.71 -11.77
CA PRO A 120 -3.48 11.38 -11.15
C PRO A 120 -4.45 10.36 -11.74
N ALA A 121 -5.71 10.76 -11.93
CA ALA A 121 -6.76 9.91 -12.48
C ALA A 121 -6.43 9.39 -13.89
N SER A 122 -5.88 10.24 -14.77
CA SER A 122 -5.52 9.83 -16.13
C SER A 122 -4.39 8.81 -16.17
N LEU A 123 -3.41 8.91 -15.25
CA LEU A 123 -2.31 7.96 -15.12
C LEU A 123 -2.77 6.65 -14.49
N ALA A 124 -3.63 6.72 -13.47
CA ALA A 124 -4.14 5.54 -12.78
C ALA A 124 -4.98 4.61 -13.68
N ARG A 125 -5.52 5.09 -14.81
CA ARG A 125 -6.15 4.24 -15.84
C ARG A 125 -5.22 3.15 -16.40
N ALA A 126 -3.91 3.33 -16.28
CA ALA A 126 -2.93 2.34 -16.72
C ALA A 126 -2.69 1.25 -15.66
N LEU A 127 -3.02 1.51 -14.40
CA LEU A 127 -2.83 0.58 -13.29
C LEU A 127 -3.92 -0.49 -13.27
N PRO A 128 -3.62 -1.68 -12.72
CA PRO A 128 -4.67 -2.62 -12.32
C PRO A 128 -5.57 -1.97 -11.25
N GLY A 129 -6.77 -2.50 -11.05
CA GLY A 129 -7.64 -2.04 -9.98
C GLY A 129 -8.88 -2.91 -9.83
N TYR A 130 -9.49 -2.85 -8.65
CA TYR A 130 -10.74 -3.53 -8.37
C TYR A 130 -11.89 -2.68 -8.95
N SER A 131 -12.12 -2.78 -10.26
CA SER A 131 -13.29 -2.12 -10.87
C SER A 131 -14.57 -2.76 -10.34
N GLU A 132 -15.50 -1.97 -9.82
CA GLU A 132 -16.80 -2.45 -9.33
C GLU A 132 -17.65 -3.11 -10.43
N ASN A 133 -17.36 -2.81 -11.70
CA ASN A 133 -18.08 -3.34 -12.83
C ASN A 133 -17.15 -4.13 -13.78
N PRO A 134 -17.04 -5.47 -13.62
CA PRO A 134 -16.24 -6.31 -14.50
C PRO A 134 -16.71 -6.25 -15.97
N ASP A 135 -17.98 -5.92 -16.21
CA ASP A 135 -18.54 -5.80 -17.56
C ASP A 135 -18.20 -4.45 -18.23
N ALA A 136 -18.01 -3.38 -17.44
CA ALA A 136 -17.49 -2.10 -17.94
C ALA A 136 -15.97 -2.16 -18.24
N ALA A 137 -15.30 -3.17 -17.68
CA ALA A 137 -13.89 -3.46 -17.91
C ALA A 137 -13.66 -4.42 -19.08
N ALA A 138 -14.68 -4.72 -19.90
CA ALA A 138 -14.45 -5.31 -21.21
C ALA A 138 -13.44 -4.39 -21.92
N PRO A 139 -12.20 -4.86 -22.18
CA PRO A 139 -11.20 -4.02 -22.80
C PRO A 139 -11.87 -3.51 -24.08
N ALA A 140 -11.99 -2.19 -24.22
CA ALA A 140 -12.16 -1.62 -25.55
C ALA A 140 -11.16 -2.40 -26.40
N LYS A 141 -11.65 -3.09 -27.43
CA LYS A 141 -10.83 -3.91 -28.32
C LYS A 141 -9.88 -2.94 -29.03
N TYR A 142 -8.86 -2.49 -28.31
CA TYR A 142 -7.64 -2.01 -28.88
C TYR A 142 -7.17 -3.24 -29.63
N ASP A 143 -7.23 -3.16 -30.96
CA ASP A 143 -6.69 -4.19 -31.82
C ASP A 143 -5.32 -4.53 -31.26
N ILE A 144 -5.18 -5.79 -30.86
CA ILE A 144 -4.11 -6.27 -30.00
C ILE A 144 -2.80 -5.82 -30.63
N GLU A 145 -2.13 -4.88 -29.95
CA GLU A 145 -0.92 -4.21 -30.42
C GLU A 145 0.15 -5.25 -30.78
N ASP A 146 0.64 -5.23 -32.03
CA ASP A 146 1.54 -6.23 -32.60
C ASP A 146 2.96 -6.23 -31.97
N SER A 147 3.26 -5.29 -31.07
CA SER A 147 4.59 -5.19 -30.44
C SER A 147 4.77 -6.19 -29.29
N TRP A 148 5.97 -6.77 -29.20
CA TRP A 148 6.33 -7.70 -28.13
C TRP A 148 6.16 -7.08 -26.73
N ILE A 149 6.57 -5.81 -26.58
CA ILE A 149 6.48 -5.10 -25.31
C ILE A 149 5.05 -4.81 -24.88
N ALA A 150 4.14 -4.58 -25.84
CA ALA A 150 2.71 -4.43 -25.55
C ALA A 150 2.14 -5.71 -24.93
N HIS A 151 2.43 -6.85 -25.56
CA HIS A 151 2.02 -8.17 -25.06
C HIS A 151 2.52 -8.44 -23.64
N GLU A 152 3.77 -8.12 -23.38
CA GLU A 152 4.38 -8.29 -22.06
C GLU A 152 3.80 -7.33 -21.01
N ALA A 153 3.55 -6.08 -21.39
CA ALA A 153 2.93 -5.08 -20.53
C ALA A 153 1.47 -5.42 -20.17
N LEU A 154 0.77 -6.28 -20.92
CA LEU A 154 -0.56 -6.78 -20.53
C LEU A 154 -0.53 -7.60 -19.23
N ARG A 155 0.63 -8.13 -18.80
CA ARG A 155 0.77 -8.78 -17.49
C ARG A 155 0.40 -7.83 -16.34
N ILE A 156 0.70 -6.53 -16.47
CA ILE A 156 0.31 -5.50 -15.51
C ILE A 156 -1.20 -5.36 -15.39
N GLN A 157 -1.94 -5.53 -16.49
CA GLN A 157 -3.41 -5.46 -16.46
C GLN A 157 -4.04 -6.70 -15.81
N ARG A 158 -3.34 -7.83 -15.82
CA ARG A 158 -3.83 -9.12 -15.30
C ARG A 158 -3.66 -9.28 -13.79
N VAL A 159 -2.78 -8.50 -13.17
CA VAL A 159 -2.65 -8.47 -11.70
C VAL A 159 -3.82 -7.73 -11.06
N LYS A 160 -4.06 -7.99 -9.78
CA LYS A 160 -5.23 -7.46 -9.08
C LYS A 160 -5.05 -6.01 -8.62
N CYS A 161 -3.83 -5.64 -8.25
CA CYS A 161 -3.49 -4.33 -7.73
C CYS A 161 -2.04 -3.98 -8.02
N CYS A 162 -1.69 -2.70 -7.90
CA CYS A 162 -0.35 -2.22 -8.23
C CYS A 162 0.75 -2.79 -7.33
N TRP A 163 0.40 -3.28 -6.13
CA TRP A 163 1.36 -3.87 -5.18
C TRP A 163 1.96 -5.19 -5.69
N GLU A 164 1.21 -5.95 -6.50
CA GLU A 164 1.70 -7.20 -7.09
C GLU A 164 2.79 -6.96 -8.15
N ILE A 165 2.76 -5.80 -8.81
CA ILE A 165 3.74 -5.39 -9.83
C ILE A 165 5.11 -5.11 -9.19
N LEU A 166 5.13 -4.68 -7.93
CA LEU A 166 6.36 -4.30 -7.24
C LEU A 166 7.16 -5.50 -6.74
N LYS A 167 6.50 -6.66 -6.54
CA LYS A 167 7.09 -7.84 -5.92
C LYS A 167 8.28 -8.37 -6.69
N GLU A 168 9.21 -8.95 -5.96
CA GLU A 168 10.28 -9.74 -6.55
C GLU A 168 9.73 -10.87 -7.41
N GLY A 169 10.37 -11.10 -8.56
CA GLY A 169 9.95 -12.10 -9.55
C GLY A 169 8.75 -11.69 -10.42
N PHE A 170 8.21 -10.47 -10.31
CA PHE A 170 7.14 -10.03 -11.22
C PHE A 170 7.58 -10.01 -12.69
N ILE A 171 8.77 -9.46 -12.97
CA ILE A 171 9.45 -9.58 -14.27
C ILE A 171 10.65 -10.50 -14.11
N VAL A 172 10.69 -11.56 -14.91
CA VAL A 172 11.79 -12.52 -14.97
C VAL A 172 12.39 -12.45 -16.37
N ARG A 173 13.72 -12.29 -16.48
CA ARG A 173 14.42 -12.33 -17.76
C ARG A 173 14.28 -13.72 -18.38
N GLU A 174 13.75 -13.78 -19.60
CA GLU A 174 13.72 -15.01 -20.40
C GLU A 174 15.16 -15.44 -20.71
N GLY A 175 15.60 -16.57 -20.17
CA GLY A 175 16.98 -17.07 -20.28
C GLY A 175 17.65 -17.32 -18.94
N VAL A 176 17.28 -16.56 -17.91
CA VAL A 176 17.75 -16.75 -16.51
C VAL A 176 16.83 -17.72 -15.76
N GLN A 177 16.11 -18.59 -16.47
CA GLN A 177 15.61 -19.79 -15.81
C GLN A 177 16.85 -20.59 -15.44
N SER A 178 17.31 -20.39 -14.20
CA SER A 178 17.96 -21.43 -13.41
C SER A 178 17.03 -22.63 -13.52
N PHE A 179 17.22 -23.44 -14.57
CA PHE A 179 16.50 -24.68 -14.72
C PHE A 179 16.71 -25.35 -13.38
N PRO A 180 15.65 -25.58 -12.57
CA PRO A 180 15.81 -26.44 -11.43
C PRO A 180 16.28 -27.74 -12.05
N SER A 181 17.56 -28.06 -11.84
CA SER A 181 18.23 -29.26 -12.36
C SER A 181 17.20 -30.38 -12.36
N PRO A 182 16.95 -31.05 -13.50
CA PRO A 182 15.73 -31.84 -13.74
C PRO A 182 15.54 -32.86 -12.62
N ARG A 183 14.85 -32.44 -11.57
CA ARG A 183 14.55 -33.28 -10.42
C ARG A 183 13.51 -34.24 -10.95
N LYS A 184 13.97 -35.49 -11.09
CA LYS A 184 13.23 -36.70 -11.39
C LYS A 184 11.76 -36.58 -10.99
N PRO A 185 10.81 -37.04 -11.84
CA PRO A 185 9.40 -37.05 -11.50
C PRO A 185 9.22 -37.71 -10.13
N ARG A 186 8.76 -36.91 -9.16
CA ARG A 186 8.57 -37.29 -7.77
C ARG A 186 7.47 -38.35 -7.71
N ASN A 187 7.93 -39.60 -7.79
CA ASN A 187 7.10 -40.79 -7.80
C ASN A 187 6.39 -40.89 -6.45
N ARG A 188 5.08 -40.82 -6.49
CA ARG A 188 4.18 -40.77 -5.34
C ARG A 188 3.98 -42.18 -4.78
N ARG A 189 5.02 -42.80 -4.21
CA ARG A 189 4.94 -43.98 -3.32
C ARG A 189 6.33 -44.44 -2.87
N ALA A 190 6.71 -44.13 -1.64
CA ALA A 190 7.54 -44.99 -0.78
C ALA A 190 7.62 -44.32 0.61
N THR A 191 6.92 -44.83 1.61
CA THR A 191 7.40 -45.80 2.60
C THR A 191 8.28 -45.17 3.67
N ARG A 192 7.76 -45.23 4.90
CA ARG A 192 8.38 -44.92 6.19
C ARG A 192 9.84 -45.37 6.30
N SER A 193 10.56 -44.66 7.16
CA SER A 193 11.86 -45.01 7.78
C SER A 193 13.10 -44.43 7.10
N SER A 194 13.35 -43.14 7.32
CA SER A 194 14.71 -42.70 7.61
C SER A 194 14.63 -41.66 8.72
N LYS A 195 15.18 -42.02 9.87
CA LYS A 195 15.38 -41.19 11.05
C LYS A 195 16.87 -40.87 10.99
N TYR A 196 17.24 -39.59 11.14
CA TYR A 196 18.60 -39.04 11.01
C TYR A 196 19.04 -38.68 9.58
N GLU A 197 18.45 -37.64 8.98
CA GLU A 197 19.20 -36.69 8.15
C GLU A 197 18.65 -35.28 8.45
N GLU A 198 19.57 -34.34 8.47
CA GLU A 198 19.46 -32.94 8.87
C GLU A 198 18.39 -32.20 8.05
N ASP A 199 17.28 -31.85 8.71
CA ASP A 199 16.19 -31.01 8.19
C ASP A 199 16.71 -29.58 7.95
N GLY A 200 17.55 -29.40 6.94
CA GLY A 200 17.70 -28.13 6.25
C GLY A 200 16.44 -27.93 5.41
N LEU A 201 15.36 -27.49 6.07
CA LEU A 201 14.21 -26.93 5.37
C LEU A 201 14.77 -25.79 4.52
N ASP A 202 14.90 -26.01 3.22
CA ASP A 202 15.04 -24.96 2.23
C ASP A 202 13.86 -24.03 2.45
N ASP A 203 14.04 -23.01 3.31
CA ASP A 203 13.07 -21.96 3.57
C ASP A 203 12.75 -21.38 2.20
N GLU A 204 11.57 -21.70 1.69
CA GLU A 204 11.07 -21.23 0.41
C GLU A 204 10.99 -19.70 0.54
N GLU A 205 12.05 -19.02 0.12
CA GLU A 205 12.31 -17.62 0.39
C GLU A 205 11.12 -16.82 -0.11
N THR A 206 10.34 -16.27 0.83
CA THR A 206 9.15 -15.52 0.48
C THR A 206 9.61 -14.29 -0.31
N PRO A 207 9.14 -14.09 -1.56
CA PRO A 207 9.66 -13.05 -2.43
C PRO A 207 9.50 -11.68 -1.78
N ALA A 208 10.52 -10.83 -1.90
CA ALA A 208 10.50 -9.51 -1.29
C ALA A 208 9.27 -8.70 -1.79
N PRO A 209 8.59 -7.96 -0.90
CA PRO A 209 7.44 -7.12 -1.29
C PRO A 209 7.76 -6.08 -2.36
N VAL A 210 9.03 -5.64 -2.45
CA VAL A 210 9.52 -4.70 -3.46
C VAL A 210 10.83 -5.23 -4.04
N SER A 211 10.86 -5.47 -5.35
CA SER A 211 12.08 -5.85 -6.06
C SER A 211 13.07 -4.68 -6.13
N GLY A 212 14.37 -5.00 -6.29
CA GLY A 212 15.42 -3.98 -6.39
C GLY A 212 15.23 -2.97 -7.53
N GLN A 213 14.45 -3.30 -8.55
CA GLN A 213 14.19 -2.41 -9.70
C GLN A 213 12.86 -1.64 -9.57
N ALA A 214 11.99 -2.06 -8.66
CA ALA A 214 10.67 -1.48 -8.47
C ALA A 214 10.67 -0.18 -7.65
N TRP A 215 11.77 0.21 -7.01
CA TRP A 215 11.84 1.42 -6.19
C TRP A 215 11.45 2.70 -6.95
N GLY A 216 11.89 2.85 -8.20
CA GLY A 216 11.52 4.00 -9.02
C GLY A 216 10.04 4.03 -9.39
N VAL A 217 9.43 2.85 -9.59
CA VAL A 217 7.99 2.73 -9.87
C VAL A 217 7.17 2.95 -8.60
N LEU A 218 7.64 2.50 -7.44
CA LEU A 218 7.04 2.81 -6.15
C LEU A 218 7.02 4.32 -5.89
N ASP A 219 8.14 5.02 -6.12
CA ASP A 219 8.19 6.48 -5.98
C ASP A 219 7.17 7.18 -6.90
N TRP A 220 7.09 6.75 -8.15
CA TRP A 220 6.11 7.25 -9.12
C TRP A 220 4.66 7.02 -8.67
N LEU A 221 4.32 5.82 -8.19
CA LEU A 221 2.99 5.50 -7.64
C LEU A 221 2.64 6.41 -6.45
N LEU A 222 3.59 6.62 -5.53
CA LEU A 222 3.37 7.47 -4.36
C LEU A 222 3.13 8.93 -4.75
N ILE A 223 3.83 9.46 -5.76
CA ILE A 223 3.56 10.81 -6.26
C ILE A 223 2.13 10.92 -6.83
N ILE A 224 1.66 9.91 -7.55
CA ILE A 224 0.28 9.90 -8.07
C ILE A 224 -0.71 9.96 -6.92
N PHE A 225 -0.57 9.09 -5.91
CA PHE A 225 -1.49 9.06 -4.77
C PHE A 225 -1.42 10.32 -3.92
N GLU A 226 -0.24 10.88 -3.68
CA GLU A 226 -0.09 12.14 -2.94
C GLU A 226 -0.74 13.33 -3.68
N ARG A 227 -0.59 13.39 -5.00
CA ARG A 227 -1.27 14.42 -5.81
C ARG A 227 -2.78 14.25 -5.82
N ASP A 228 -3.26 13.01 -5.77
CA ASP A 228 -4.68 12.70 -5.62
C ASP A 228 -5.21 13.17 -4.25
N GLU A 229 -4.49 12.89 -3.15
CA GLU A 229 -4.86 13.43 -1.82
C GLU A 229 -4.92 14.96 -1.79
N MET A 230 -3.93 15.63 -2.41
CA MET A 230 -3.91 17.09 -2.49
C MET A 230 -5.09 17.64 -3.27
N ALA A 231 -5.52 16.97 -4.35
CA ALA A 231 -6.69 17.37 -5.12
C ALA A 231 -8.00 17.21 -4.31
N MET A 232 -8.09 16.15 -3.48
CA MET A 232 -9.21 15.94 -2.57
C MET A 232 -9.27 16.99 -1.47
N GLU A 233 -8.13 17.33 -0.87
CA GLU A 233 -8.01 18.39 0.14
C GLU A 233 -8.38 19.78 -0.43
N GLN A 234 -7.95 20.09 -1.65
CA GLN A 234 -8.33 21.32 -2.36
C GLN A 234 -9.84 21.40 -2.66
N SER A 235 -10.51 20.26 -2.73
CA SER A 235 -11.96 20.16 -2.95
C SER A 235 -12.76 20.20 -1.64
N GLU A 236 -12.13 20.61 -0.53
CA GLU A 236 -12.70 20.64 0.83
C GLU A 236 -13.18 19.26 1.33
N GLN A 237 -12.69 18.17 0.73
CA GLN A 237 -12.96 16.82 1.19
C GLN A 237 -11.90 16.35 2.18
N VAL A 238 -12.17 15.27 2.90
CA VAL A 238 -11.17 14.64 3.76
C VAL A 238 -9.96 14.25 2.91
N ARG A 239 -8.77 14.57 3.40
CA ARG A 239 -7.50 14.23 2.76
C ARG A 239 -7.29 12.72 2.79
N TYR A 240 -7.60 12.06 1.69
CA TYR A 240 -7.25 10.68 1.38
C TYR A 240 -7.20 10.52 -0.15
N SER A 241 -6.59 9.44 -0.64
CA SER A 241 -6.52 9.16 -2.08
C SER A 241 -7.56 8.08 -2.45
N PRO A 242 -8.63 8.42 -3.18
CA PRO A 242 -9.50 7.44 -3.81
C PRO A 242 -8.74 6.46 -4.71
N LEU A 243 -7.71 6.94 -5.42
CA LEU A 243 -6.89 6.08 -6.27
C LEU A 243 -6.14 5.01 -5.48
N LEU A 244 -5.60 5.36 -4.31
CA LEU A 244 -4.97 4.40 -3.39
C LEU A 244 -6.00 3.38 -2.87
N LEU A 245 -7.20 3.85 -2.49
CA LEU A 245 -8.26 2.95 -2.02
C LEU A 245 -8.63 1.91 -3.09
N ASN A 246 -8.69 2.31 -4.36
CA ASN A 246 -8.95 1.40 -5.48
C ASN A 246 -7.86 0.31 -5.69
N GLN A 247 -6.70 0.44 -5.05
CA GLN A 247 -5.62 -0.54 -5.05
C GLN A 247 -5.66 -1.50 -3.85
N ILE A 248 -6.64 -1.35 -2.97
CA ILE A 248 -6.83 -2.20 -1.79
C ILE A 248 -8.04 -3.10 -2.06
N PRO A 249 -7.96 -4.42 -1.90
CA PRO A 249 -9.11 -5.27 -2.15
C PRO A 249 -10.19 -5.04 -1.08
N ALA A 250 -11.42 -4.78 -1.51
CA ALA A 250 -12.60 -4.89 -0.66
C ALA A 250 -12.89 -6.37 -0.41
N THR A 251 -12.64 -6.87 0.80
CA THR A 251 -13.06 -8.22 1.17
C THR A 251 -14.58 -8.26 1.27
N LEU A 252 -15.20 -9.04 0.40
CA LEU A 252 -16.63 -9.34 0.41
C LEU A 252 -16.90 -10.27 1.61
N SER A 253 -17.05 -9.71 2.80
CA SER A 253 -17.56 -10.43 3.96
C SER A 253 -19.08 -10.24 4.04
N ASP A 254 -19.82 -11.28 4.45
CA ASP A 254 -21.27 -11.23 4.74
C ASP A 254 -21.66 -10.10 5.73
N ARG A 255 -20.69 -9.50 6.43
CA ARG A 255 -20.86 -8.40 7.38
C ARG A 255 -20.42 -7.02 6.86
N GLY A 256 -20.18 -6.89 5.55
CA GLY A 256 -19.77 -5.65 4.90
C GLY A 256 -18.35 -5.71 4.32
N ALA A 257 -18.06 -4.82 3.38
CA ALA A 257 -16.76 -4.69 2.75
C ALA A 257 -15.69 -4.30 3.78
N ARG A 258 -14.72 -5.18 4.05
CA ARG A 258 -13.53 -4.83 4.85
C ARG A 258 -12.33 -4.75 3.92
N TRP A 259 -11.55 -3.70 4.00
CA TRP A 259 -10.41 -3.52 3.10
C TRP A 259 -9.17 -4.23 3.65
N ASP A 260 -8.52 -5.06 2.83
CA ASP A 260 -7.29 -5.76 3.22
C ASP A 260 -6.04 -4.94 2.87
N VAL A 261 -5.55 -4.24 3.89
CA VAL A 261 -4.35 -3.38 3.83
C VAL A 261 -3.03 -4.15 3.99
N GLY A 262 -3.04 -5.49 3.99
CA GLY A 262 -1.84 -6.30 4.18
C GLY A 262 -0.73 -5.97 3.19
N SER A 263 -1.01 -6.06 1.89
CA SER A 263 -0.02 -5.82 0.83
C SER A 263 0.63 -4.43 0.86
N PRO A 264 -0.11 -3.30 0.94
CA PRO A 264 0.53 -1.99 1.02
C PRO A 264 1.29 -1.79 2.35
N LEU A 265 0.87 -2.41 3.44
CA LEU A 265 1.64 -2.39 4.69
C LEU A 265 2.93 -3.19 4.58
N ASP A 266 2.93 -4.34 3.91
CA ASP A 266 4.15 -5.12 3.67
C ASP A 266 5.16 -4.33 2.86
N VAL A 267 4.72 -3.62 1.82
CA VAL A 267 5.55 -2.70 1.04
C VAL A 267 6.10 -1.56 1.91
N ALA A 268 5.25 -0.91 2.72
CA ALA A 268 5.66 0.22 3.56
C ALA A 268 6.71 -0.21 4.61
N PHE A 269 6.45 -1.31 5.32
CA PHE A 269 7.33 -1.80 6.38
C PHE A 269 8.63 -2.39 5.82
N HIS A 270 8.56 -3.10 4.69
CA HIS A 270 9.77 -3.54 3.98
C HIS A 270 10.65 -2.35 3.57
N ALA A 271 10.04 -1.27 3.05
CA ALA A 271 10.76 -0.06 2.67
C ALA A 271 11.38 0.68 3.87
N ILE A 272 10.69 0.77 5.01
CA ILE A 272 11.19 1.39 6.26
C ILE A 272 12.39 0.63 6.85
N GLN A 273 12.45 -0.69 6.63
CA GLN A 273 13.53 -1.57 7.10
C GLN A 273 14.76 -1.57 6.20
N GLN A 274 14.72 -0.92 5.03
CA GLN A 274 15.88 -0.83 4.16
C GLN A 274 16.96 0.08 4.74
N GLU A 275 18.22 -0.15 4.38
CA GLU A 275 19.35 0.69 4.77
C GLU A 275 19.36 2.04 4.04
N SER A 276 18.83 2.09 2.81
CA SER A 276 18.80 3.32 2.00
C SER A 276 17.76 4.30 2.51
N GLU A 277 18.20 5.50 2.92
CA GLU A 277 17.32 6.56 3.41
C GLU A 277 16.22 6.95 2.39
N LEU A 278 16.53 6.89 1.10
CA LEU A 278 15.53 7.13 0.06
C LEU A 278 14.39 6.09 0.11
N GLN A 279 14.72 4.81 0.28
CA GLN A 279 13.74 3.73 0.37
C GLN A 279 12.92 3.84 1.65
N ARG A 280 13.57 4.13 2.79
CA ARG A 280 12.89 4.37 4.06
C ARG A 280 11.88 5.51 3.95
N ARG A 281 12.25 6.60 3.27
CA ARG A 281 11.36 7.73 2.99
C ARG A 281 10.14 7.31 2.15
N LEU A 282 10.29 6.40 1.17
CA LEU A 282 9.14 5.88 0.42
C LEU A 282 8.17 5.12 1.32
N GLY A 283 8.69 4.32 2.25
CA GLY A 283 7.86 3.61 3.23
C GLY A 283 7.10 4.55 4.17
N VAL A 284 7.74 5.62 4.66
CA VAL A 284 7.09 6.67 5.47
C VAL A 284 5.99 7.40 4.69
N ARG A 285 6.25 7.73 3.42
CA ARG A 285 5.25 8.35 2.53
C ARG A 285 4.04 7.44 2.32
N LEU A 286 4.27 6.16 2.02
CA LEU A 286 3.17 5.19 1.88
C LEU A 286 2.37 5.03 3.19
N LEU A 287 3.05 4.91 4.33
CA LEU A 287 2.37 4.81 5.61
C LEU A 287 1.55 6.08 5.91
N THR A 288 2.05 7.26 5.55
CA THR A 288 1.31 8.53 5.68
C THR A 288 0.01 8.50 4.88
N LEU A 289 0.04 8.05 3.62
CA LEU A 289 -1.16 7.90 2.79
C LEU A 289 -2.16 6.89 3.40
N LEU A 290 -1.65 5.77 3.94
CA LEU A 290 -2.50 4.76 4.59
C LEU A 290 -3.13 5.27 5.89
N VAL A 291 -2.42 6.10 6.65
CA VAL A 291 -2.94 6.74 7.87
C VAL A 291 -4.03 7.75 7.53
N ASN A 292 -3.81 8.57 6.51
CA ASN A 292 -4.82 9.50 5.98
C ASN A 292 -6.07 8.75 5.52
N LEU A 293 -5.92 7.64 4.80
CA LEU A 293 -7.02 6.75 4.45
C LEU A 293 -7.70 6.14 5.69
N GLY A 294 -6.91 5.69 6.67
CA GLY A 294 -7.40 5.14 7.95
C GLY A 294 -8.15 6.15 8.83
N SER A 295 -7.99 7.44 8.59
CA SER A 295 -8.76 8.50 9.25
C SER A 295 -10.22 8.57 8.78
N THR A 296 -10.53 7.94 7.63
CA THR A 296 -11.86 7.93 7.01
C THR A 296 -12.74 6.80 7.54
N THR A 297 -14.02 6.81 7.19
CA THR A 297 -14.93 5.68 7.46
C THR A 297 -14.79 4.53 6.48
N LEU A 298 -13.95 4.67 5.45
CA LEU A 298 -13.80 3.69 4.36
C LEU A 298 -12.96 2.50 4.83
N LEU A 299 -12.03 2.71 5.76
CA LEU A 299 -11.16 1.66 6.32
C LEU A 299 -11.56 1.31 7.76
N ASP A 300 -11.48 0.02 8.12
CA ASP A 300 -11.67 -0.43 9.51
C ASP A 300 -10.44 -0.03 10.35
N PHE A 301 -10.53 1.13 11.01
CA PHE A 301 -9.44 1.71 11.77
C PHE A 301 -8.84 0.77 12.85
N PRO A 302 -9.64 0.09 13.70
CA PRO A 302 -9.11 -0.94 14.61
C PRO A 302 -8.30 -2.04 13.93
N MET A 303 -8.78 -2.57 12.78
CA MET A 303 -8.04 -3.60 12.04
C MET A 303 -6.74 -3.05 11.47
N PHE A 304 -6.77 -1.84 10.92
CA PHE A 304 -5.58 -1.13 10.44
C PHE A 304 -4.55 -0.92 11.57
N LEU A 305 -4.98 -0.39 12.73
CA LEU A 305 -4.11 -0.22 13.90
C LEU A 305 -3.48 -1.54 14.34
N ASN A 306 -4.25 -2.62 14.39
CA ASN A 306 -3.72 -3.93 14.77
C ASN A 306 -2.66 -4.40 13.76
N ALA A 307 -2.91 -4.23 12.46
CA ALA A 307 -1.99 -4.62 11.40
C ALA A 307 -0.67 -3.82 11.44
N VAL A 308 -0.74 -2.51 11.70
CA VAL A 308 0.44 -1.65 11.89
C VAL A 308 1.17 -2.03 13.18
N SER A 309 0.45 -2.14 14.29
CA SER A 309 1.02 -2.47 15.61
C SER A 309 1.78 -3.79 15.58
N THR A 310 1.26 -4.81 14.90
CA THR A 310 1.90 -6.13 14.77
C THR A 310 3.26 -6.03 14.05
N ARG A 311 3.34 -5.23 12.98
CA ARG A 311 4.59 -5.04 12.25
C ARG A 311 5.58 -4.15 13.01
N MET A 312 5.09 -3.15 13.73
CA MET A 312 5.93 -2.30 14.58
C MET A 312 6.60 -3.08 15.71
N THR A 313 5.90 -4.04 16.33
CA THR A 313 6.49 -4.88 17.39
C THR A 313 7.61 -5.79 16.90
N GLN A 314 7.76 -5.96 15.57
CA GLN A 314 8.83 -6.74 14.96
C GLN A 314 10.04 -5.87 14.56
N MET A 315 9.96 -4.54 14.71
CA MET A 315 11.03 -3.62 14.33
C MET A 315 12.09 -3.49 15.43
N SER A 316 13.33 -3.14 15.04
CA SER A 316 14.33 -2.67 15.98
C SER A 316 13.94 -1.32 16.59
N LEU A 317 14.51 -0.99 17.75
CA LEU A 317 14.25 0.30 18.42
C LEU A 317 14.60 1.48 17.49
N ASP A 318 15.73 1.44 16.81
CA ASP A 318 16.17 2.52 15.91
C ASP A 318 15.21 2.73 14.73
N THR A 319 14.71 1.62 14.17
CA THR A 319 13.74 1.67 13.07
C THR A 319 12.39 2.21 13.55
N LEU A 320 11.97 1.82 14.76
CA LEU A 320 10.75 2.33 15.41
C LEU A 320 10.85 3.84 15.69
N THR A 321 11.95 4.29 16.30
CA THR A 321 12.21 5.70 16.60
C THR A 321 12.30 6.53 15.32
N TYR A 322 12.98 6.03 14.29
CA TYR A 322 13.00 6.67 12.97
C TYR A 322 11.58 6.79 12.40
N LEU A 323 10.79 5.71 12.40
CA LEU A 323 9.44 5.74 11.86
C LEU A 323 8.58 6.79 12.56
N LEU A 324 8.56 6.79 13.89
CA LEU A 324 7.74 7.70 14.67
C LEU A 324 8.19 9.16 14.50
N SER A 325 9.48 9.43 14.34
CA SER A 325 9.99 10.78 14.10
C SER A 325 9.83 11.27 12.65
N ALA A 326 9.88 10.37 11.66
CA ALA A 326 9.77 10.72 10.24
C ALA A 326 8.33 10.99 9.79
N LEU A 327 7.33 10.48 10.52
CA LEU A 327 5.91 10.73 10.22
C LEU A 327 5.54 12.21 10.43
N PRO A 328 4.79 12.84 9.50
CA PRO A 328 4.45 14.26 9.54
C PRO A 328 3.80 14.73 10.85
N ILE A 329 4.03 16.01 11.19
CA ILE A 329 3.46 16.64 12.40
C ILE A 329 2.10 17.26 12.07
N THR A 330 1.15 16.45 11.60
CA THR A 330 -0.24 16.86 11.35
C THR A 330 -1.15 16.39 12.49
N GLN A 331 -2.36 16.95 12.59
CA GLN A 331 -3.32 16.56 13.63
C GLN A 331 -3.76 15.10 13.49
N GLU A 332 -4.00 14.65 12.26
CA GLU A 332 -4.41 13.28 11.94
C GLU A 332 -3.30 12.29 12.29
N MET A 333 -2.04 12.67 12.02
CA MET A 333 -0.89 11.84 12.35
C MET A 333 -0.64 11.77 13.86
N ALA A 334 -0.82 12.88 14.59
CA ALA A 334 -0.77 12.88 16.04
C ALA A 334 -1.88 11.97 16.63
N GLN A 335 -3.12 12.07 16.13
CA GLN A 335 -4.23 11.19 16.53
C GLN A 335 -3.88 9.72 16.27
N PHE A 336 -3.38 9.41 15.08
CA PHE A 336 -2.94 8.06 14.74
C PHE A 336 -1.85 7.54 15.68
N LYS A 337 -0.78 8.32 15.91
CA LYS A 337 0.31 7.94 16.82
C LYS A 337 -0.18 7.68 18.23
N VAL A 338 -1.08 8.52 18.77
CA VAL A 338 -1.65 8.30 20.11
C VAL A 338 -2.44 6.99 20.16
N HIS A 339 -3.29 6.73 19.16
CA HIS A 339 -4.05 5.48 19.10
C HIS A 339 -3.16 4.24 18.92
N LEU A 340 -2.11 4.36 18.13
CA LEU A 340 -1.13 3.31 17.86
C LEU A 340 -0.32 2.97 19.11
N CYS A 341 0.21 3.98 19.81
CA CYS A 341 0.92 3.78 21.07
C CYS A 341 -0.01 3.20 22.13
N ARG A 342 -1.26 3.70 22.23
CA ARG A 342 -2.28 3.12 23.11
C ARG A 342 -2.54 1.64 22.81
N HIS A 343 -2.67 1.29 21.53
CA HIS A 343 -2.90 -0.09 21.12
C HIS A 343 -1.71 -0.99 21.48
N ALA A 344 -0.49 -0.56 21.15
CA ALA A 344 0.74 -1.30 21.39
C ALA A 344 1.08 -1.46 22.88
N LEU A 345 0.74 -0.48 23.73
CA LEU A 345 0.92 -0.52 25.19
C LEU A 345 -0.17 -1.34 25.92
N GLY A 346 -1.06 -2.04 25.20
CA GLY A 346 -2.07 -2.91 25.79
C GLY A 346 -3.41 -2.23 26.11
N GLY A 347 -3.61 -0.96 25.75
CA GLY A 347 -4.86 -0.24 25.97
C GLY A 347 -6.06 -0.76 25.17
N ALA A 348 -5.85 -1.74 24.28
CA ALA A 348 -6.91 -2.47 23.57
C ALA A 348 -7.51 -3.61 24.40
N THR A 349 -6.83 -4.07 25.46
CA THR A 349 -7.49 -4.96 26.42
C THR A 349 -8.47 -4.11 27.21
N THR A 350 -9.74 -4.25 26.88
CA THR A 350 -10.83 -3.97 27.80
C THR A 350 -10.62 -4.82 29.05
N HIS A 351 -9.74 -4.38 29.95
CA HIS A 351 -9.57 -4.94 31.28
C HIS A 351 -10.96 -4.93 31.93
N GLY A 352 -11.65 -6.07 31.92
CA GLY A 352 -12.97 -6.21 32.54
C GLY A 352 -14.02 -6.96 31.72
N ARG A 353 -13.91 -7.05 30.38
CA ARG A 353 -14.73 -8.04 29.66
C ARG A 353 -14.00 -9.36 29.68
N THR A 354 -14.30 -10.16 30.71
CA THR A 354 -14.11 -11.61 30.68
C THR A 354 -14.40 -12.07 29.25
N LYS A 355 -13.38 -12.62 28.56
CA LYS A 355 -13.56 -13.24 27.24
C LYS A 355 -14.88 -13.98 27.31
N PRO A 356 -15.92 -13.64 26.51
CA PRO A 356 -17.20 -14.31 26.61
C PRO A 356 -16.89 -15.79 26.47
N ARG A 357 -17.00 -16.53 27.59
CA ARG A 357 -16.65 -17.95 27.69
C ARG A 357 -17.33 -18.59 26.51
N ALA A 358 -16.54 -19.10 25.55
CA ALA A 358 -17.02 -19.55 24.26
C ALA A 358 -18.29 -20.38 24.49
N ARG A 359 -19.45 -19.79 24.21
CA ARG A 359 -20.73 -20.46 24.43
C ARG A 359 -20.66 -21.69 23.54
N PRO A 360 -20.86 -22.92 24.07
CA PRO A 360 -20.75 -24.13 23.27
C PRO A 360 -21.61 -23.95 22.02
N ARG A 361 -20.95 -23.86 20.87
CA ARG A 361 -21.59 -23.63 19.58
C ARG A 361 -22.52 -24.81 19.39
N ALA A 362 -23.82 -24.55 19.31
CA ALA A 362 -24.81 -25.59 19.05
C ALA A 362 -24.36 -26.36 17.81
N GLN A 363 -24.11 -27.66 17.97
CA GLN A 363 -23.71 -28.52 16.87
C GLN A 363 -24.74 -28.37 15.73
N PRO A 364 -24.31 -28.26 14.47
CA PRO A 364 -25.23 -28.17 13.36
C PRO A 364 -26.12 -29.42 13.34
N ARG A 365 -27.40 -29.24 13.69
CA ARG A 365 -28.44 -30.27 13.48
C ARG A 365 -28.43 -30.60 11.99
N ARG A 366 -28.14 -31.86 11.67
CA ARG A 366 -28.32 -32.43 10.32
C ARG A 366 -29.70 -32.05 9.82
N ARG A 367 -29.77 -31.23 8.76
CA ARG A 367 -31.03 -31.02 8.04
C ARG A 367 -31.43 -32.37 7.44
N PRO A 368 -32.67 -32.85 7.65
CA PRO A 368 -33.17 -34.01 6.93
C PRO A 368 -33.17 -33.70 5.43
N ARG A 369 -32.54 -34.59 4.68
CA ARG A 369 -32.49 -34.61 3.22
C ARG A 369 -33.93 -34.85 2.74
N ALA A 370 -34.54 -33.83 2.15
CA ALA A 370 -35.81 -34.02 1.46
C ALA A 370 -35.55 -34.91 0.24
N GLU A 371 -36.22 -36.06 0.20
CA GLU A 371 -36.35 -36.89 -0.99
C GLU A 371 -37.04 -36.09 -2.09
N THR A 372 -36.31 -35.87 -3.17
CA THR A 372 -36.88 -35.46 -4.46
C THR A 372 -37.72 -36.62 -4.98
N ALA A 373 -39.05 -36.46 -4.90
CA ALA A 373 -40.00 -37.28 -5.63
C ALA A 373 -39.97 -36.88 -7.11
N ASP A 374 -39.79 -37.88 -7.96
CA ASP A 374 -39.95 -37.81 -9.41
C ASP A 374 -41.36 -37.35 -9.78
N VAL A 375 -41.48 -36.32 -10.61
CA VAL A 375 -42.71 -36.00 -11.34
C VAL A 375 -42.38 -35.99 -12.83
N PRO A 376 -42.98 -36.89 -13.64
CA PRO A 376 -42.76 -36.93 -15.07
C PRO A 376 -43.66 -35.95 -15.85
N ALA A 377 -43.20 -35.69 -17.06
CA ALA A 377 -43.71 -34.79 -18.08
C ALA A 377 -45.16 -35.02 -18.55
N SER A 378 -45.83 -33.92 -18.91
CA SER A 378 -46.84 -33.73 -19.98
C SER A 378 -47.42 -32.31 -19.79
N GLY A 379 -47.72 -31.46 -20.76
CA GLY A 379 -47.74 -31.46 -22.21
C GLY A 379 -48.34 -30.11 -22.66
N ASP A 380 -47.96 -29.66 -23.85
CA ASP A 380 -48.65 -28.76 -24.81
C ASP A 380 -49.51 -27.54 -24.40
N ALA A 381 -49.02 -26.36 -24.84
CA ALA A 381 -49.70 -25.29 -25.62
C ALA A 381 -50.87 -24.47 -25.00
N PRO A 382 -51.33 -23.35 -25.64
CA PRO A 382 -50.61 -22.25 -26.29
C PRO A 382 -51.03 -20.84 -25.77
N SER A 383 -50.24 -19.84 -26.16
CA SER A 383 -50.60 -18.44 -26.48
C SER A 383 -51.80 -17.78 -25.80
N SER A 384 -51.52 -16.79 -24.94
CA SER A 384 -52.42 -15.64 -24.76
C SER A 384 -51.63 -14.35 -24.50
N SER A 385 -51.84 -13.44 -25.42
CA SER A 385 -51.56 -12.01 -25.36
C SER A 385 -52.21 -11.35 -24.13
N GLN A 386 -51.45 -10.60 -23.36
CA GLN A 386 -51.96 -9.38 -22.72
C GLN A 386 -50.82 -8.43 -22.39
N GLY A 387 -50.95 -7.22 -22.95
CA GLY A 387 -50.00 -6.13 -22.80
C GLY A 387 -49.87 -5.67 -21.36
N ILE A 388 -48.63 -5.40 -20.98
CA ILE A 388 -48.31 -4.63 -19.78
C ILE A 388 -47.54 -3.41 -20.26
N SER A 389 -48.19 -2.26 -20.06
CA SER A 389 -47.66 -0.92 -20.27
C SER A 389 -46.23 -0.79 -19.78
N MET A 390 -45.35 -0.40 -20.69
CA MET A 390 -44.10 0.26 -20.34
C MET A 390 -44.43 1.65 -19.79
N THR A 391 -44.66 1.74 -18.49
CA THR A 391 -44.44 2.99 -17.77
C THR A 391 -42.93 3.19 -17.70
N THR A 392 -42.46 4.12 -18.50
CA THR A 392 -41.18 4.79 -18.37
C THR A 392 -41.03 5.30 -16.94
N ALA A 393 -40.39 4.48 -16.09
CA ALA A 393 -39.82 4.95 -14.85
C ALA A 393 -38.67 5.90 -15.26
N GLN A 394 -39.04 7.18 -15.36
CA GLN A 394 -38.12 8.29 -15.23
C GLN A 394 -37.29 8.00 -13.99
N ALA A 395 -36.06 7.53 -14.21
CA ALA A 395 -35.03 7.48 -13.20
C ALA A 395 -34.80 8.93 -12.79
N SER A 396 -35.52 9.36 -11.76
CA SER A 396 -35.16 10.52 -10.97
C SER A 396 -33.69 10.33 -10.65
N SER A 397 -32.86 11.17 -11.23
CA SER A 397 -31.49 11.40 -10.82
C SER A 397 -31.54 11.65 -9.32
N ALA A 398 -31.38 10.58 -8.55
CA ALA A 398 -31.11 10.68 -7.14
C ALA A 398 -29.86 11.53 -7.07
N ASP A 399 -30.02 12.75 -6.55
CA ASP A 399 -28.93 13.44 -5.88
C ASP A 399 -28.28 12.38 -5.00
N ALA A 400 -27.18 11.82 -5.48
CA ALA A 400 -26.32 10.94 -4.73
C ALA A 400 -25.72 11.86 -3.68
N GLY A 401 -26.49 12.07 -2.61
CA GLY A 401 -26.14 12.92 -1.50
C GLY A 401 -24.76 12.47 -1.07
N THR A 402 -23.77 13.34 -1.30
CA THR A 402 -22.38 13.12 -0.96
C THR A 402 -22.35 12.75 0.52
N THR A 403 -22.27 11.45 0.79
CA THR A 403 -22.17 10.92 2.14
C THR A 403 -20.88 11.50 2.68
N SER A 404 -21.02 12.49 3.56
CA SER A 404 -19.87 13.17 4.15
C SER A 404 -19.00 12.11 4.81
N VAL A 405 -17.84 11.84 4.21
CA VAL A 405 -16.83 10.92 4.74
C VAL A 405 -16.27 11.58 5.99
N ARG A 406 -16.90 11.35 7.14
CA ARG A 406 -16.53 12.01 8.39
C ARG A 406 -15.33 11.30 9.01
N ARG A 407 -14.38 12.07 9.56
CA ARG A 407 -13.24 11.51 10.32
C ARG A 407 -13.72 10.75 11.56
N LYS A 408 -13.12 9.59 11.83
CA LYS A 408 -13.58 8.63 12.84
C LYS A 408 -12.48 8.18 13.81
N TYR A 409 -11.93 9.11 14.59
CA TYR A 409 -11.10 8.74 15.73
C TYR A 409 -11.93 8.70 17.01
N PRO A 410 -11.90 7.60 17.79
CA PRO A 410 -12.45 7.59 19.13
C PRO A 410 -11.79 8.65 20.01
N ALA A 411 -12.55 9.37 20.83
CA ALA A 411 -11.98 10.30 21.79
C ALA A 411 -11.10 9.55 22.80
N ILE A 412 -9.95 10.13 23.14
CA ILE A 412 -9.00 9.56 24.11
C ILE A 412 -8.99 10.44 25.36
N SER A 413 -9.31 9.83 26.50
CA SER A 413 -9.32 10.51 27.79
C SER A 413 -7.91 10.68 28.34
N THR A 414 -7.65 11.78 29.03
CA THR A 414 -6.36 12.00 29.73
C THR A 414 -6.07 10.91 30.75
N LEU A 415 -7.10 10.39 31.43
CA LEU A 415 -6.93 9.33 32.42
C LEU A 415 -6.39 8.04 31.78
N ASP A 416 -6.90 7.69 30.60
CA ASP A 416 -6.43 6.51 29.87
C ASP A 416 -4.95 6.66 29.50
N ILE A 417 -4.51 7.87 29.13
CA ILE A 417 -3.10 8.18 28.84
C ILE A 417 -2.24 7.98 30.09
N LEU A 418 -2.64 8.57 31.22
CA LEU A 418 -1.89 8.45 32.48
C LEU A 418 -1.80 7.01 32.97
N GLU A 419 -2.89 6.24 32.85
CA GLU A 419 -2.90 4.82 33.19
C GLU A 419 -1.88 4.05 32.35
N LEU A 420 -1.90 4.23 31.02
CA LEU A 420 -0.98 3.57 30.08
C LEU A 420 0.49 3.92 30.31
N VAL A 421 0.79 5.16 30.69
CA VAL A 421 2.16 5.58 31.00
C VAL A 421 2.61 4.99 32.34
N SER A 422 1.72 4.93 33.33
CA SER A 422 2.01 4.43 34.67
C SER A 422 2.05 2.89 34.76
N LEU A 423 1.49 2.19 33.77
CA LEU A 423 1.49 0.74 33.70
C LEU A 423 2.93 0.19 33.73
N PRO A 424 3.29 -0.67 34.69
CA PRO A 424 4.61 -1.27 34.73
C PRO A 424 4.81 -2.19 33.52
N ASP A 425 6.03 -2.22 32.97
CA ASP A 425 6.39 -3.10 31.86
C ASP A 425 6.46 -4.54 32.38
N THR A 426 5.37 -5.30 32.23
CA THR A 426 5.13 -6.52 33.03
C THR A 426 5.53 -7.82 32.36
N SER A 427 5.79 -7.88 31.05
CA SER A 427 5.91 -9.17 30.35
C SER A 427 7.26 -9.50 29.74
N ASP A 428 8.16 -8.55 29.50
CA ASP A 428 9.47 -8.88 28.91
C ASP A 428 10.47 -7.70 29.00
N MET A 429 11.62 -7.93 29.62
CA MET A 429 12.67 -6.92 29.73
C MET A 429 13.27 -6.54 28.36
N ALA A 430 13.21 -7.44 27.37
CA ALA A 430 13.72 -7.16 26.02
C ALA A 430 12.91 -6.08 25.30
N PHE A 431 11.60 -5.99 25.59
CA PHE A 431 10.71 -5.01 24.98
C PHE A 431 10.60 -3.69 25.78
N ALA A 432 11.26 -3.59 26.94
CA ALA A 432 11.19 -2.39 27.79
C ALA A 432 11.63 -1.08 27.08
N PRO A 433 12.73 -1.04 26.29
CA PRO A 433 13.10 0.19 25.56
C PRO A 433 12.05 0.64 24.55
N GLN A 434 11.41 -0.32 23.87
CA GLN A 434 10.34 -0.04 22.91
C GLN A 434 9.08 0.45 23.62
N ALA A 435 8.71 -0.17 24.74
CA ALA A 435 7.58 0.28 25.55
C ALA A 435 7.78 1.72 26.06
N LEU A 436 8.98 2.07 26.54
CA LEU A 436 9.34 3.42 26.96
C LEU A 436 9.32 4.42 25.78
N CYS A 437 9.81 4.01 24.61
CA CYS A 437 9.70 4.81 23.38
C CYS A 437 8.23 5.13 23.06
N LEU A 438 7.35 4.11 23.09
CA LEU A 438 5.93 4.26 22.82
C LEU A 438 5.22 5.13 23.89
N LYS A 439 5.60 5.02 25.17
CA LYS A 439 5.08 5.89 26.24
C LYS A 439 5.49 7.35 26.00
N GLY A 440 6.72 7.60 25.61
CA GLY A 440 7.20 8.94 25.30
C GLY A 440 6.47 9.55 24.11
N GLU A 441 6.34 8.79 23.02
CA GLU A 441 5.59 9.20 21.83
C GLU A 441 4.11 9.40 22.13
N LEU A 442 3.51 8.58 23.00
CA LEU A 442 2.12 8.76 23.45
C LEU A 442 1.92 10.13 24.11
N ILE A 443 2.79 10.50 25.07
CA ILE A 443 2.72 11.78 25.78
C ILE A 443 2.97 12.95 24.81
N ALA A 444 4.04 12.86 24.01
CA ALA A 444 4.44 13.90 23.07
C ALA A 444 3.31 14.24 22.08
N ASN A 445 2.74 13.22 21.44
CA ASN A 445 1.69 13.39 20.44
C ASN A 445 0.34 13.75 21.07
N TYR A 446 0.02 13.28 22.28
CA TYR A 446 -1.21 13.69 22.97
C TYR A 446 -1.16 15.15 23.39
N GLY A 447 -0.04 15.63 23.94
CA GLY A 447 0.14 17.05 24.27
C GLY A 447 0.09 17.95 23.03
N LEU A 448 0.72 17.53 21.93
CA LEU A 448 0.61 18.22 20.64
C LEU A 448 -0.84 18.29 20.15
N LEU A 449 -1.57 17.17 20.22
CA LEU A 449 -2.98 17.10 19.83
C LEU A 449 -3.82 18.08 20.65
N GLN A 450 -3.65 18.11 21.98
CA GLN A 450 -4.35 19.05 22.86
C GLN A 450 -4.04 20.51 22.51
N LYS A 451 -2.82 20.82 22.06
CA LYS A 451 -2.46 22.17 21.60
C LYS A 451 -3.16 22.55 20.30
N GLN A 452 -3.30 21.62 19.36
CA GLN A 452 -3.94 21.83 18.05
C GLN A 452 -5.46 21.90 18.13
N LEU A 453 -6.08 21.22 19.10
CA LEU A 453 -7.53 21.26 19.32
C LEU A 453 -8.02 22.64 19.77
N GLY A 454 -9.21 23.01 19.29
CA GLY A 454 -9.89 24.23 19.69
C GLY A 454 -10.23 24.23 21.18
N ARG A 455 -10.40 25.42 21.80
CA ARG A 455 -10.59 25.56 23.25
C ARG A 455 -11.71 24.68 23.84
N ASN A 456 -12.76 24.43 23.07
CA ASN A 456 -13.92 23.63 23.49
C ASN A 456 -13.72 22.11 23.29
N GLU A 457 -12.72 21.71 22.51
CA GLU A 457 -12.43 20.30 22.19
C GLU A 457 -11.30 19.73 23.06
N ARG A 458 -10.57 20.60 23.77
CA ARG A 458 -9.50 20.21 24.69
C ARG A 458 -10.07 19.44 25.88
N ASP A 459 -9.34 18.42 26.31
CA ASP A 459 -9.67 17.70 27.54
C ASP A 459 -9.36 18.61 28.73
N ALA A 460 -10.39 19.00 29.49
CA ALA A 460 -10.22 19.86 30.67
C ALA A 460 -9.24 19.24 31.69
N LYS A 461 -9.26 17.91 31.84
CA LYS A 461 -8.38 17.20 32.78
C LYS A 461 -6.91 17.31 32.39
N TRP A 462 -6.61 17.42 31.09
CA TRP A 462 -5.24 17.61 30.62
C TRP A 462 -4.61 18.88 31.20
N LEU A 463 -5.38 19.99 31.22
CA LEU A 463 -4.91 21.26 31.76
C LEU A 463 -4.72 21.20 33.28
N ASP A 464 -5.63 20.52 33.99
CA ASP A 464 -5.53 20.36 35.44
C ASP A 464 -4.26 19.58 35.82
N ILE A 465 -4.00 18.47 35.10
CA ILE A 465 -2.83 17.60 35.30
C ILE A 465 -1.49 18.25 34.91
N LEU A 466 -1.52 19.19 33.95
CA LEU A 466 -0.34 20.00 33.65
C LEU A 466 -0.05 20.97 34.81
N ARG A 467 -1.08 21.63 35.35
CA ARG A 467 -0.95 22.65 36.40
C ARG A 467 -0.54 22.08 37.75
N ASP A 468 -1.05 20.91 38.12
CA ASP A 468 -0.74 20.27 39.39
C ASP A 468 0.62 19.52 39.40
N GLY A 469 1.32 19.48 38.26
CA GLY A 469 2.57 18.74 38.10
C GLY A 469 2.41 17.23 38.04
N GLY A 470 1.17 16.73 37.93
CA GLY A 470 0.86 15.30 37.87
C GLY A 470 1.49 14.61 36.67
N LEU A 471 1.47 15.25 35.50
CA LEU A 471 2.12 14.70 34.30
C LEU A 471 3.64 14.60 34.49
N GLN A 472 4.27 15.63 35.07
CA GLN A 472 5.70 15.63 35.33
C GLN A 472 6.08 14.44 36.22
N LYS A 473 5.34 14.23 37.30
CA LYS A 473 5.55 13.10 38.21
C LYS A 473 5.42 11.75 37.50
N VAL A 474 4.38 11.58 36.67
CA VAL A 474 4.17 10.34 35.91
C VAL A 474 5.33 10.08 34.92
N VAL A 475 5.87 11.12 34.28
CA VAL A 475 7.06 11.01 33.43
C VAL A 475 8.29 10.61 34.23
N GLU A 476 8.52 11.23 35.39
CA GLU A 476 9.66 10.89 36.25
C GLU A 476 9.59 9.44 36.76
N ASP A 477 8.40 8.98 37.14
CA ASP A 477 8.16 7.62 37.63
C ASP A 477 8.33 6.58 36.51
N ALA A 478 7.71 6.81 35.34
CA ALA A 478 7.76 5.87 34.21
C ALA A 478 9.17 5.75 33.61
N PHE A 479 9.95 6.82 33.61
CA PHE A 479 11.32 6.86 33.07
C PHE A 479 12.39 6.81 34.17
N ASN A 480 12.05 6.29 35.36
CA ASN A 480 12.98 6.24 36.48
C ASN A 480 14.15 5.28 36.18
N LEU A 481 15.37 5.82 36.19
CA LEU A 481 16.61 5.06 35.92
C LEU A 481 16.80 3.86 36.84
N GLN A 482 16.23 3.82 38.04
CA GLN A 482 16.32 2.65 38.91
C GLN A 482 15.57 1.44 38.37
N VAL A 483 14.45 1.66 37.68
CA VAL A 483 13.70 0.61 36.97
C VAL A 483 14.49 0.18 35.73
N ILE A 484 15.12 1.14 35.05
CA ILE A 484 15.88 0.95 33.81
C ILE A 484 17.27 0.33 34.03
N LYS A 485 17.86 0.41 35.24
CA LYS A 485 19.15 -0.25 35.56
C LYS A 485 19.16 -1.75 35.28
N LYS A 486 17.98 -2.38 35.19
CA LYS A 486 17.81 -3.79 34.79
C LYS A 486 17.91 -4.01 33.26
N VAL A 487 17.76 -2.96 32.45
CA VAL A 487 18.04 -2.98 31.01
C VAL A 487 19.55 -3.03 30.82
N THR A 488 20.04 -4.06 30.13
CA THR A 488 21.47 -4.41 30.06
C THR A 488 22.27 -3.54 29.10
N ASP A 489 21.62 -2.95 28.10
CA ASP A 489 22.27 -2.17 27.06
C ASP A 489 22.50 -0.70 27.46
N SER A 490 23.74 -0.23 27.33
CA SER A 490 24.13 1.16 27.61
C SER A 490 23.52 2.16 26.63
N GLU A 491 23.31 1.76 25.38
CA GLU A 491 22.75 2.63 24.35
C GLU A 491 21.26 2.89 24.62
N ALA A 492 20.49 1.83 24.89
CA ALA A 492 19.10 1.94 25.34
C ALA A 492 18.94 2.85 26.57
N ARG A 493 19.84 2.77 27.57
CA ARG A 493 19.80 3.66 28.75
C ARG A 493 19.97 5.13 28.39
N LEU A 494 20.91 5.42 27.51
CA LEU A 494 21.21 6.79 27.08
C LEU A 494 20.06 7.36 26.23
N TYR A 495 19.44 6.53 25.39
CA TYR A 495 18.21 6.89 24.68
C TYR A 495 17.09 7.26 25.65
N VAL A 496 16.81 6.39 26.63
CA VAL A 496 15.72 6.60 27.59
C VAL A 496 15.92 7.87 28.42
N GLU A 497 17.15 8.16 28.85
CA GLU A 497 17.44 9.41 29.58
C GLU A 497 17.24 10.64 28.69
N ARG A 498 17.65 10.59 27.41
CA ARG A 498 17.36 11.68 26.46
C ARG A 498 15.86 11.89 26.26
N CYS A 499 15.10 10.81 26.10
CA CYS A 499 13.63 10.87 25.99
C CYS A 499 13.02 11.51 27.24
N ARG A 500 13.46 11.10 28.43
CA ARG A 500 13.00 11.67 29.71
C ARG A 500 13.24 13.18 29.76
N VAL A 501 14.46 13.63 29.49
CA VAL A 501 14.82 15.06 29.51
C VAL A 501 13.99 15.84 28.49
N ALA A 502 13.82 15.31 27.27
CA ALA A 502 13.02 15.96 26.24
C ALA A 502 11.53 16.07 26.63
N LEU A 503 10.95 15.02 27.23
CA LEU A 503 9.56 15.02 27.70
C LEU A 503 9.36 16.02 28.83
N LEU A 504 10.27 16.07 29.81
CA LEU A 504 10.19 17.05 30.89
C LEU A 504 10.26 18.49 30.37
N ALA A 505 11.12 18.76 29.39
CA ALA A 505 11.16 20.06 28.73
C ALA A 505 9.85 20.40 28.00
N LEU A 506 9.25 19.43 27.28
CA LEU A 506 7.95 19.62 26.64
C LEU A 506 6.84 19.91 27.66
N VAL A 507 6.80 19.18 28.77
CA VAL A 507 5.83 19.38 29.86
C VAL A 507 5.96 20.80 30.42
N SER A 508 7.18 21.28 30.67
CA SER A 508 7.41 22.66 31.12
C SER A 508 6.93 23.71 30.11
N VAL A 509 7.13 23.47 28.80
CA VAL A 509 6.64 24.36 27.73
C VAL A 509 5.11 24.36 27.63
N TRP A 510 4.43 23.27 28.00
CA TRP A 510 2.97 23.23 28.02
C TRP A 510 2.35 23.80 29.30
N GLN A 511 3.13 23.92 30.38
CA GLN A 511 2.71 24.55 31.62
C GLN A 511 2.76 26.08 31.54
N SER A 512 3.72 26.63 30.78
CA SER A 512 3.83 28.07 30.49
C SER A 512 2.79 28.53 29.48
#